data_AF-A0A973A060-F1
#
_entry.id   AF-A0A973A060-F1
#
_cell.length_a   1.000
_cell.length_b   1.000
_cell.length_c   1.000
_cell.angle_alpha   90.00
_cell.angle_beta   90.00
_cell.angle_gamma   90.00
#
_symmetry.space_group_name_H-M   'P 1'
#
loop_
_entity.id
_entity.type
_entity.pdbx_description
1 polymer ?
#
loop_
_entity_poly.entity_id
_entity_poly.type
_entity_poly.pdbx_seq_one_letter_code
_entity_poly.pdbx_strand_id
1 'polypeptide(L)'
;MTNDFGAWGTSEIELTGGKIKYFEAGGSSLTTFYGYGWSASEGLSIVGDEVVGVGTLDGVWPDGTAWTTEIGWNADTAVIRLASTQTGCGECRGKVSELTLRYTGTDTAVVKVEQKGKKGKKDERGLGDSDGSVVFEEALDQGDPFTFTGLDDKGTLGTEISVFINNALNTKIHTSCSKPIYPGMISGLFEVVEGHSLEGGLICPLDTELPDESCECRGKVTQLTLLYTGASTEPIVVTGKAKKEKKGKKKKKEKEKKGSGIGDAPIIFFEDSVNDIVATTPDGRVFTINGQDDKGTLGTEITLYVGGVLNTTIHTSCSKPIGVGLTFGDFEVLEGDSREGGPLCVFE
;
A
#
# COMPACT_ATOMS: atom_id res chain seq x y z
N MET A 1 28.01 -30.09 -9.86
CA MET A 1 27.06 -30.15 -10.98
C MET A 1 26.78 -28.71 -11.35
N THR A 2 27.16 -28.30 -12.56
CA THR A 2 26.71 -27.04 -13.14
C THR A 2 25.28 -27.28 -13.58
N ASN A 3 24.33 -26.58 -12.94
CA ASN A 3 22.92 -26.76 -13.27
C ASN A 3 22.59 -25.69 -14.30
N ASP A 4 22.47 -26.14 -15.55
CA ASP A 4 21.89 -25.36 -16.63
C ASP A 4 20.37 -25.61 -16.58
N PHE A 5 19.59 -24.53 -16.59
CA PHE A 5 18.13 -24.59 -16.48
C PHE A 5 17.47 -23.97 -17.72
N GLY A 6 16.27 -24.42 -18.04
CA GLY A 6 15.50 -23.78 -19.10
C GLY A 6 14.01 -23.97 -18.99
N ALA A 7 13.26 -22.96 -19.44
CA ALA A 7 11.81 -22.92 -19.51
C ALA A 7 11.35 -22.92 -20.97
N TRP A 8 10.40 -23.78 -21.33
CA TRP A 8 9.96 -23.95 -22.72
C TRP A 8 8.44 -24.12 -22.82
N GLY A 9 7.87 -23.75 -23.96
CA GLY A 9 6.44 -23.93 -24.21
C GLY A 9 5.60 -23.02 -23.30
N THR A 10 4.74 -23.59 -22.47
CA THR A 10 3.87 -22.85 -21.51
C THR A 10 4.26 -23.16 -20.06
N SER A 11 5.55 -23.45 -19.82
CA SER A 11 6.04 -23.76 -18.48
C SER A 11 6.04 -22.54 -17.57
N GLU A 12 5.79 -22.78 -16.29
CA GLU A 12 5.93 -21.81 -15.22
C GLU A 12 7.00 -22.33 -14.25
N ILE A 13 8.03 -21.51 -13.99
CA ILE A 13 9.19 -21.88 -13.16
C ILE A 13 9.41 -20.81 -12.10
N GLU A 14 9.61 -21.26 -10.86
CA GLU A 14 9.96 -20.41 -9.73
C GLU A 14 11.36 -20.80 -9.21
N LEU A 15 12.24 -19.80 -9.09
CA LEU A 15 13.64 -19.99 -8.69
C LEU A 15 13.92 -19.18 -7.42
N THR A 16 14.18 -19.86 -6.30
CA THR A 16 14.35 -19.23 -4.98
C THR A 16 15.59 -19.72 -4.22
N GLY A 17 16.70 -19.94 -4.92
CA GLY A 17 17.94 -20.41 -4.30
C GLY A 17 18.81 -21.27 -5.21
N GLY A 18 19.99 -21.63 -4.71
CA GLY A 18 20.92 -22.54 -5.37
C GLY A 18 21.91 -21.85 -6.31
N LYS A 19 22.54 -22.64 -7.19
CA LYS A 19 23.49 -22.13 -8.19
C LYS A 19 22.98 -22.47 -9.58
N ILE A 20 22.63 -21.43 -10.33
CA ILE A 20 22.19 -21.53 -11.72
C ILE A 20 23.27 -20.87 -12.54
N LYS A 21 24.01 -21.64 -13.34
CA LYS A 21 25.10 -21.06 -14.13
C LYS A 21 24.56 -20.40 -15.40
N TYR A 22 23.57 -21.03 -16.00
CA TYR A 22 23.07 -20.69 -17.32
C TYR A 22 21.56 -20.97 -17.37
N PHE A 23 20.81 -20.04 -17.95
CA PHE A 23 19.36 -20.06 -18.04
C PHE A 23 18.86 -19.68 -19.44
N GLU A 24 17.87 -20.41 -19.94
CA GLU A 24 17.19 -20.13 -21.21
C GLU A 24 15.67 -20.10 -21.04
N ALA A 25 15.00 -19.14 -21.65
CA ALA A 25 13.55 -19.05 -21.70
C ALA A 25 13.06 -18.97 -23.15
N GLY A 26 12.15 -19.86 -23.51
CA GLY A 26 11.54 -19.94 -24.84
C GLY A 26 10.06 -20.28 -24.80
N GLY A 27 9.38 -20.12 -25.95
CA GLY A 27 7.93 -20.26 -26.02
C GLY A 27 7.20 -19.14 -25.26
N SER A 28 6.02 -19.42 -24.73
CA SER A 28 5.27 -18.55 -23.83
C SER A 28 5.46 -18.96 -22.37
N SER A 29 6.70 -19.26 -22.00
CA SER A 29 7.04 -19.67 -20.63
C SER A 29 7.12 -18.45 -19.72
N LEU A 30 6.84 -18.67 -18.44
CA LEU A 30 7.00 -17.69 -17.36
C LEU A 30 8.05 -18.22 -16.39
N THR A 31 9.06 -17.43 -16.09
CA THR A 31 10.03 -17.74 -15.04
C THR A 31 10.15 -16.59 -14.08
N THR A 32 10.08 -16.89 -12.79
CA THR A 32 10.20 -15.92 -11.71
C THR A 32 11.45 -16.22 -10.89
N PHE A 33 12.39 -15.28 -10.88
CA PHE A 33 13.54 -15.28 -9.96
C PHE A 33 13.15 -14.53 -8.69
N TYR A 34 13.22 -15.23 -7.58
CA TYR A 34 12.96 -14.71 -6.24
C TYR A 34 14.25 -14.23 -5.59
N GLY A 35 14.36 -12.96 -5.24
CA GLY A 35 15.60 -12.40 -4.66
C GLY A 35 15.61 -10.87 -4.62
N TYR A 36 16.78 -10.26 -4.41
CA TYR A 36 16.93 -8.80 -4.35
C TYR A 36 18.32 -8.37 -4.80
N GLY A 37 18.59 -7.06 -4.84
CA GLY A 37 19.91 -6.54 -5.23
C GLY A 37 20.25 -6.82 -6.70
N TRP A 38 19.25 -6.75 -7.57
CA TRP A 38 19.36 -7.11 -8.98
C TRP A 38 20.33 -6.21 -9.74
N SER A 39 21.21 -6.81 -10.54
CA SER A 39 22.00 -6.06 -11.53
C SER A 39 22.16 -6.87 -12.81
N ALA A 40 22.28 -6.17 -13.93
CA ALA A 40 22.35 -6.74 -15.27
C ALA A 40 23.62 -6.26 -15.99
N SER A 41 24.28 -7.17 -16.71
CA SER A 41 25.40 -6.81 -17.57
C SER A 41 24.93 -6.18 -18.88
N GLU A 42 25.90 -5.73 -19.69
CA GLU A 42 25.65 -5.31 -21.07
C GLU A 42 24.90 -6.41 -21.86
N GLY A 43 23.91 -6.00 -22.65
CA GLY A 43 23.03 -6.88 -23.44
C GLY A 43 21.74 -7.32 -22.71
N LEU A 44 21.71 -7.20 -21.39
CA LEU A 44 20.57 -7.51 -20.54
C LEU A 44 20.02 -6.22 -19.92
N SER A 45 18.71 -6.08 -19.82
CA SER A 45 18.06 -4.92 -19.21
C SER A 45 16.94 -5.36 -18.30
N ILE A 46 16.81 -4.68 -17.17
CA ILE A 46 15.72 -4.85 -16.22
C ILE A 46 14.76 -3.69 -16.43
N VAL A 47 13.53 -3.98 -16.87
CA VAL A 47 12.49 -2.99 -17.15
C VAL A 47 11.31 -3.28 -16.23
N GLY A 48 11.19 -2.52 -15.14
CA GLY A 48 10.27 -2.87 -14.07
C GLY A 48 10.74 -4.14 -13.36
N ASP A 49 9.88 -5.16 -13.31
CA ASP A 49 10.19 -6.50 -12.81
C ASP A 49 10.60 -7.47 -13.93
N GLU A 50 10.59 -7.07 -15.20
CA GLU A 50 10.90 -7.97 -16.33
C GLU A 50 12.34 -7.85 -16.80
N VAL A 51 12.94 -9.01 -17.12
CA VAL A 51 14.28 -9.12 -17.69
C VAL A 51 14.16 -9.28 -19.21
N VAL A 52 14.81 -8.38 -19.95
CA VAL A 52 14.79 -8.32 -21.42
C VAL A 52 16.21 -8.47 -21.95
N GLY A 53 16.36 -9.26 -23.01
CA GLY A 53 17.65 -9.48 -23.68
C GLY A 53 18.43 -10.68 -23.14
N VAL A 54 19.74 -10.64 -23.30
CA VAL A 54 20.67 -11.72 -22.95
C VAL A 54 21.93 -11.15 -22.30
N GLY A 55 22.50 -11.85 -21.34
CA GLY A 55 23.65 -11.37 -20.58
C GLY A 55 23.69 -11.97 -19.19
N THR A 56 24.47 -11.38 -18.29
CA THR A 56 24.58 -11.81 -16.90
C THR A 56 23.55 -11.08 -16.04
N LEU A 57 22.80 -11.85 -15.24
CA LEU A 57 21.92 -11.37 -14.19
C LEU A 57 22.53 -11.78 -12.84
N ASP A 58 22.74 -10.78 -11.99
CA ASP A 58 23.20 -10.96 -10.62
C ASP A 58 22.08 -10.60 -9.65
N GLY A 59 22.07 -11.26 -8.50
CA GLY A 59 21.17 -10.96 -7.42
C GLY A 59 21.58 -11.62 -6.11
N VAL A 60 20.72 -11.49 -5.11
CA VAL A 60 20.86 -12.11 -3.81
C VAL A 60 19.60 -12.92 -3.55
N TRP A 61 19.76 -14.20 -3.22
CA TRP A 61 18.65 -15.06 -2.86
C TRP A 61 18.00 -14.56 -1.56
N PRO A 62 16.76 -14.99 -1.27
CA PRO A 62 16.10 -14.57 -0.03
C PRO A 62 16.85 -14.96 1.25
N ASP A 63 17.73 -15.96 1.20
CA ASP A 63 18.59 -16.39 2.31
C ASP A 63 19.88 -15.53 2.48
N GLY A 64 20.06 -14.50 1.67
CA GLY A 64 21.24 -13.62 1.67
C GLY A 64 22.41 -14.13 0.80
N THR A 65 22.27 -15.28 0.15
CA THR A 65 23.32 -15.83 -0.71
C THR A 65 23.33 -15.10 -2.06
N ALA A 66 24.43 -14.42 -2.36
CA ALA A 66 24.65 -13.83 -3.68
C ALA A 66 24.72 -14.90 -4.78
N TRP A 67 24.20 -14.57 -5.96
CA TRP A 67 24.19 -15.44 -7.12
C TRP A 67 24.34 -14.66 -8.42
N THR A 68 24.81 -15.39 -9.43
CA THR A 68 25.06 -14.91 -10.79
C THR A 68 24.57 -15.99 -11.75
N THR A 69 23.83 -15.60 -12.79
CA THR A 69 23.41 -16.50 -13.87
C THR A 69 23.55 -15.84 -15.24
N GLU A 70 23.91 -16.62 -16.25
CA GLU A 70 23.90 -16.18 -17.65
C GLU A 70 22.54 -16.47 -18.29
N ILE A 71 21.83 -15.43 -18.70
CA ILE A 71 20.64 -15.53 -19.55
C ILE A 71 21.12 -15.66 -20.99
N GLY A 72 21.20 -16.90 -21.48
CA GLY A 72 21.75 -17.21 -22.80
C GLY A 72 20.76 -17.08 -23.95
N TRP A 73 19.47 -17.24 -23.66
CA TRP A 73 18.40 -16.96 -24.61
C TRP A 73 17.11 -16.58 -23.89
N ASN A 74 16.46 -15.52 -24.36
CA ASN A 74 15.15 -15.05 -23.92
C ASN A 74 14.32 -14.73 -25.17
N ALA A 75 13.32 -15.57 -25.48
CA ALA A 75 12.43 -15.34 -26.61
C ALA A 75 11.44 -14.21 -26.32
N ASP A 76 11.05 -13.42 -27.35
CA ASP A 76 10.11 -12.30 -27.20
C ASP A 76 8.73 -12.67 -26.61
N THR A 77 8.37 -13.97 -26.66
CA THR A 77 7.12 -14.49 -26.10
C THR A 77 7.28 -15.06 -24.69
N ALA A 78 8.51 -15.27 -24.23
CA ALA A 78 8.80 -15.74 -22.89
C ALA A 78 8.94 -14.55 -21.94
N VAL A 79 8.61 -14.77 -20.68
CA VAL A 79 8.66 -13.74 -19.65
C VAL A 79 9.57 -14.22 -18.53
N ILE A 80 10.60 -13.43 -18.24
CA ILE A 80 11.46 -13.61 -17.07
C ILE A 80 11.17 -12.46 -16.12
N ARG A 81 10.64 -12.76 -14.93
CA ARG A 81 10.33 -11.80 -13.86
C ARG A 81 11.29 -11.90 -12.70
N LEU A 82 11.47 -10.77 -12.04
CA LEU A 82 12.19 -10.61 -10.80
C LEU A 82 11.15 -10.34 -9.71
N ALA A 83 10.87 -11.35 -8.89
CA ALA A 83 10.05 -11.17 -7.72
C ALA A 83 10.95 -10.87 -6.52
N SER A 84 10.70 -9.74 -5.87
CA SER A 84 11.43 -9.41 -4.66
C SER A 84 10.85 -10.10 -3.44
N THR A 85 11.28 -11.32 -3.15
CA THR A 85 11.07 -11.92 -1.82
C THR A 85 12.31 -11.70 -0.98
N GLN A 86 12.41 -10.56 -0.30
CA GLN A 86 13.29 -10.50 0.85
C GLN A 86 12.66 -11.33 1.97
N THR A 87 12.98 -12.61 2.04
CA THR A 87 12.71 -13.38 3.26
C THR A 87 13.52 -12.74 4.38
N GLY A 88 12.86 -11.93 5.22
CA GLY A 88 13.49 -11.16 6.28
C GLY A 88 13.46 -9.64 6.10
N CYS A 89 12.75 -9.12 5.08
CA CYS A 89 12.26 -7.75 5.18
C CYS A 89 10.98 -7.70 6.02
N GLY A 90 10.71 -6.54 6.61
CA GLY A 90 9.49 -6.25 7.33
C GLY A 90 8.97 -4.86 7.01
N GLU A 91 7.78 -4.57 7.50
CA GLU A 91 7.25 -3.21 7.48
C GLU A 91 8.21 -2.25 8.19
N CYS A 92 8.27 -1.01 7.72
CA CYS A 92 9.01 0.04 8.42
C CYS A 92 8.46 0.18 9.84
N ARG A 93 9.28 -0.11 10.86
CA ARG A 93 8.93 0.01 12.27
C ARG A 93 10.05 0.62 13.10
N GLY A 94 9.68 1.45 14.07
CA GLY A 94 10.64 2.05 15.00
C GLY A 94 11.52 3.17 14.41
N LYS A 95 11.11 3.74 13.25
CA LYS A 95 11.87 4.68 12.39
C LYS A 95 12.98 3.99 11.59
N VAL A 96 13.36 4.65 10.50
CA VAL A 96 14.43 4.20 9.62
C VAL A 96 15.80 4.43 10.28
N SER A 97 16.64 3.40 10.30
CA SER A 97 18.01 3.40 10.83
C SER A 97 19.07 3.60 9.77
N GLU A 98 18.81 3.14 8.54
CA GLU A 98 19.73 3.23 7.41
C GLU A 98 18.92 3.41 6.12
N LEU A 99 19.45 4.20 5.19
CA LEU A 99 18.91 4.32 3.83
C LEU A 99 20.04 4.24 2.82
N THR A 100 19.77 3.53 1.73
CA THR A 100 20.54 3.61 0.49
C THR A 100 19.70 4.35 -0.53
N LEU A 101 20.21 5.48 -1.02
CA LEU A 101 19.58 6.27 -2.07
C LEU A 101 20.42 6.20 -3.34
N ARG A 102 19.78 6.33 -4.49
CA ARG A 102 20.43 6.49 -5.80
C ARG A 102 20.18 7.90 -6.33
N TYR A 103 21.23 8.58 -6.73
CA TYR A 103 21.13 9.91 -7.32
C TYR A 103 20.68 9.82 -8.79
N THR A 104 19.59 10.51 -9.16
CA THR A 104 19.01 10.46 -10.52
C THR A 104 19.18 11.76 -11.32
N GLY A 105 19.98 12.71 -10.82
CA GLY A 105 20.31 13.93 -11.56
C GLY A 105 21.23 13.67 -12.77
N THR A 106 21.38 14.67 -13.63
CA THR A 106 22.09 14.54 -14.91
C THR A 106 23.57 14.91 -14.87
N ASP A 107 24.00 15.65 -13.85
CA ASP A 107 25.36 16.17 -13.71
C ASP A 107 25.91 15.78 -12.34
N THR A 108 27.23 15.64 -12.23
CA THR A 108 27.90 15.44 -10.94
C THR A 108 27.54 16.58 -9.97
N ALA A 109 27.11 16.23 -8.76
CA ALA A 109 26.74 17.24 -7.77
C ALA A 109 27.12 16.84 -6.35
N VAL A 110 27.36 17.84 -5.50
CA VAL A 110 27.59 17.61 -4.07
C VAL A 110 26.24 17.38 -3.39
N VAL A 111 26.02 16.15 -2.94
CA VAL A 111 24.82 15.73 -2.23
C VAL A 111 25.11 15.75 -0.74
N LYS A 112 24.26 16.47 0.00
CA LYS A 112 24.33 16.54 1.46
C LYS A 112 23.01 16.07 2.07
N VAL A 113 23.07 15.16 3.04
CA VAL A 113 21.90 14.68 3.79
C VAL A 113 21.99 15.16 5.22
N GLU A 114 20.95 15.82 5.69
CA GLU A 114 20.81 16.29 7.06
C GLU A 114 19.65 15.58 7.76
N GLN A 115 19.95 15.01 8.92
CA GLN A 115 18.95 14.51 9.84
C GLN A 115 18.46 15.64 10.76
N LYS A 116 17.14 15.74 10.94
CA LYS A 116 16.57 16.74 11.86
C LYS A 116 17.02 16.49 13.30
N GLY A 117 17.76 17.44 13.88
CA GLY A 117 18.22 17.40 15.27
C GLY A 117 17.11 17.58 16.30
N LYS A 118 17.37 17.19 17.57
CA LYS A 118 16.48 17.49 18.70
C LYS A 118 16.46 19.02 18.92
N LYS A 119 15.26 19.62 18.95
CA LYS A 119 15.08 21.04 19.31
C LYS A 119 15.78 21.34 20.64
N GLY A 120 16.77 22.23 20.64
CA GLY A 120 17.31 22.85 21.86
C GLY A 120 18.79 22.62 22.19
N LYS A 121 19.58 21.90 21.39
CA LYS A 121 21.05 21.92 21.54
C LYS A 121 21.64 23.10 20.76
N LYS A 122 22.08 24.12 21.49
CA LYS A 122 22.95 25.18 20.94
C LYS A 122 24.33 24.59 20.69
N ASP A 123 24.95 24.91 19.57
CA ASP A 123 26.38 24.69 19.42
C ASP A 123 27.15 25.70 20.30
N GLU A 124 28.46 25.47 20.50
CA GLU A 124 29.33 26.34 21.30
C GLU A 124 29.49 27.76 20.73
N ARG A 125 28.96 28.01 19.52
CA ARG A 125 28.98 29.32 18.84
C ARG A 125 27.73 30.14 19.11
N GLY A 126 26.74 29.60 19.83
CA GLY A 126 25.63 30.37 20.36
C GLY A 126 24.67 30.96 19.33
N LEU A 127 24.74 30.53 18.06
CA LEU A 127 23.70 30.78 17.06
C LEU A 127 22.66 29.67 17.17
N GLY A 128 21.57 29.94 17.88
CA GLY A 128 20.43 29.04 17.89
C GLY A 128 19.66 29.17 16.58
N ASP A 129 19.72 28.15 15.74
CA ASP A 129 18.68 27.78 14.79
C ASP A 129 18.88 26.31 14.39
N SER A 130 17.84 25.67 13.87
CA SER A 130 17.69 24.20 13.82
C SER A 130 18.54 23.54 12.72
N ASP A 131 19.86 23.64 12.78
CA ASP A 131 20.75 22.98 11.82
C ASP A 131 20.70 21.47 12.07
N GLY A 132 20.35 20.70 11.04
CA GLY A 132 20.32 19.24 11.12
C GLY A 132 21.72 18.67 11.31
N SER A 133 21.83 17.46 11.85
CA SER A 133 23.12 16.75 11.84
C SER A 133 23.37 16.24 10.42
N VAL A 134 24.48 16.63 9.80
CA VAL A 134 24.90 16.07 8.51
C VAL A 134 25.24 14.59 8.71
N VAL A 135 24.55 13.71 8.00
CA VAL A 135 24.78 12.25 8.03
C VAL A 135 25.53 11.76 6.79
N PHE A 136 25.57 12.56 5.73
CA PHE A 136 26.27 12.28 4.49
C PHE A 136 26.58 13.58 3.74
N GLU A 137 27.77 13.69 3.14
CA GLU A 137 28.13 14.78 2.23
C GLU A 137 29.25 14.33 1.27
N GLU A 138 28.92 14.14 -0.02
CA GLU A 138 29.89 13.73 -1.04
C GLU A 138 29.46 14.20 -2.45
N ALA A 139 30.40 14.22 -3.39
CA ALA A 139 30.10 14.43 -4.81
C ALA A 139 29.69 13.09 -5.45
N LEU A 140 28.52 13.07 -6.10
CA LEU A 140 27.95 11.87 -6.72
C LEU A 140 27.71 12.11 -8.21
N ASP A 141 28.00 11.09 -9.03
CA ASP A 141 27.64 11.03 -10.44
C ASP A 141 26.22 10.44 -10.63
N GLN A 142 25.68 10.57 -11.84
CA GLN A 142 24.36 10.04 -12.17
C GLN A 142 24.32 8.52 -11.96
N GLY A 143 23.33 8.05 -11.19
CA GLY A 143 23.09 6.64 -10.92
C GLY A 143 23.83 6.11 -9.70
N ASP A 144 24.74 6.89 -9.10
CA ASP A 144 25.52 6.45 -7.94
C ASP A 144 24.59 6.15 -6.75
N PRO A 145 24.67 4.92 -6.19
CA PRO A 145 24.06 4.60 -4.91
C PRO A 145 24.96 5.07 -3.76
N PHE A 146 24.34 5.55 -2.68
CA PHE A 146 25.03 5.93 -1.46
C PHE A 146 24.20 5.60 -0.24
N THR A 147 24.88 5.14 0.82
CA THR A 147 24.26 4.64 2.06
C THR A 147 24.66 5.51 3.24
N PHE A 148 23.71 5.78 4.14
CA PHE A 148 23.96 6.53 5.36
C PHE A 148 23.09 6.04 6.52
N THR A 149 23.60 6.20 7.74
CA THR A 149 22.95 5.74 8.98
C THR A 149 22.55 6.89 9.89
N GLY A 150 21.57 6.62 10.74
CA GLY A 150 21.07 7.57 11.74
C GLY A 150 22.07 7.91 12.83
N LEU A 151 22.13 9.19 13.20
CA LEU A 151 23.00 9.71 14.26
C LEU A 151 22.26 10.02 15.57
N ASP A 152 20.98 9.67 15.71
CA ASP A 152 20.28 9.86 16.98
C ASP A 152 20.71 8.83 18.04
N ASP A 153 20.21 9.00 19.28
CA ASP A 153 20.54 8.17 20.43
C ASP A 153 20.15 6.69 20.28
N LYS A 154 19.37 6.35 19.25
CA LYS A 154 18.95 4.99 18.91
C LYS A 154 19.55 4.51 17.58
N GLY A 155 20.43 5.28 16.95
CA GLY A 155 20.95 4.99 15.61
C GLY A 155 19.89 5.13 14.50
N THR A 156 18.87 5.97 14.70
CA THR A 156 17.82 6.22 13.69
C THR A 156 17.97 7.58 13.01
N LEU A 157 17.42 7.72 11.81
CA LEU A 157 17.38 8.93 10.98
C LEU A 157 16.32 9.94 11.45
N GLY A 158 15.74 9.76 12.65
CA GLY A 158 14.74 10.67 13.20
C GLY A 158 13.38 10.54 12.50
N THR A 159 12.65 11.64 12.38
CA THR A 159 11.30 11.64 11.75
C THR A 159 11.32 12.07 10.30
N GLU A 160 12.36 12.79 9.89
CA GLU A 160 12.51 13.37 8.58
C GLU A 160 14.00 13.68 8.34
N ILE A 161 14.46 13.42 7.12
CA ILE A 161 15.75 13.89 6.60
C ILE A 161 15.50 14.95 5.52
N SER A 162 16.47 15.85 5.35
CA SER A 162 16.51 16.83 4.26
C SER A 162 17.70 16.52 3.38
N VAL A 163 17.46 16.42 2.06
CA VAL A 163 18.50 16.14 1.07
C VAL A 163 18.74 17.39 0.23
N PHE A 164 19.99 17.79 0.14
CA PHE A 164 20.44 18.99 -0.55
C PHE A 164 21.34 18.62 -1.72
N ILE A 165 21.28 19.43 -2.78
CA ILE A 165 22.17 19.37 -3.93
C ILE A 165 22.84 20.73 -4.04
N ASN A 166 24.18 20.77 -4.00
CA ASN A 166 24.96 22.01 -4.05
C ASN A 166 24.45 23.07 -3.04
N ASN A 167 24.16 22.62 -1.80
CA ASN A 167 23.58 23.39 -0.70
C ASN A 167 22.15 23.94 -0.89
N ALA A 168 21.47 23.60 -2.00
CA ALA A 168 20.05 23.91 -2.19
C ALA A 168 19.20 22.69 -1.76
N LEU A 169 18.16 22.93 -0.96
CA LEU A 169 17.24 21.87 -0.54
C LEU A 169 16.56 21.28 -1.78
N ASN A 170 16.76 19.99 -2.02
CA ASN A 170 16.13 19.27 -3.12
C ASN A 170 14.83 18.60 -2.65
N THR A 171 14.90 17.83 -1.58
CA THR A 171 13.73 17.10 -1.07
C THR A 171 13.81 16.82 0.43
N LYS A 172 12.70 16.33 0.96
CA LYS A 172 12.57 15.80 2.32
C LYS A 172 11.97 14.41 2.27
N ILE A 173 12.49 13.51 3.10
CA ILE A 173 12.00 12.12 3.17
C ILE A 173 11.59 11.84 4.61
N HIS A 174 10.36 11.35 4.78
CA HIS A 174 9.86 10.95 6.10
C HIS A 174 10.48 9.62 6.50
N THR A 175 11.20 9.61 7.62
CA THR A 175 11.89 8.43 8.16
C THR A 175 11.23 7.89 9.43
N SER A 176 10.05 8.41 9.78
CA SER A 176 9.29 8.03 10.98
C SER A 176 8.54 6.70 10.88
N CYS A 177 8.49 6.07 9.71
CA CYS A 177 7.58 4.97 9.38
C CYS A 177 6.08 5.30 9.51
N SER A 178 5.71 6.59 9.63
CA SER A 178 4.30 7.02 9.66
C SER A 178 3.72 7.28 8.27
N LYS A 179 4.58 7.21 7.25
CA LYS A 179 4.25 7.22 5.83
C LYS A 179 5.02 6.07 5.18
N PRO A 180 4.50 5.48 4.10
CA PRO A 180 5.24 4.47 3.36
C PRO A 180 6.63 4.97 2.96
N ILE A 181 7.61 4.10 3.11
CA ILE A 181 8.96 4.23 2.58
C ILE A 181 9.40 2.81 2.21
N TYR A 182 9.94 2.65 1.00
CA TYR A 182 10.22 1.34 0.42
C TYR A 182 11.19 1.49 -0.76
N PRO A 183 11.97 0.44 -1.10
CA PRO A 183 12.72 0.35 -2.35
C PRO A 183 11.89 0.69 -3.59
N GLY A 184 12.40 1.56 -4.46
CA GLY A 184 11.73 2.10 -5.65
C GLY A 184 11.01 3.45 -5.41
N MET A 185 10.85 3.90 -4.16
CA MET A 185 10.24 5.20 -3.86
C MET A 185 11.13 6.35 -4.37
N ILE A 186 10.57 7.26 -5.18
CA ILE A 186 11.26 8.46 -5.68
C ILE A 186 10.87 9.70 -4.86
N SER A 187 11.85 10.50 -4.46
CA SER A 187 11.67 11.79 -3.81
C SER A 187 12.67 12.80 -4.36
N GLY A 188 12.18 13.83 -5.06
CA GLY A 188 13.06 14.77 -5.77
C GLY A 188 13.92 14.06 -6.82
N LEU A 189 15.24 14.24 -6.73
CA LEU A 189 16.23 13.57 -7.61
C LEU A 189 16.88 12.34 -6.97
N PHE A 190 16.14 11.65 -6.10
CA PHE A 190 16.64 10.49 -5.37
C PHE A 190 15.62 9.36 -5.37
N GLU A 191 16.10 8.15 -5.61
CA GLU A 191 15.34 6.92 -5.50
C GLU A 191 15.82 6.13 -4.28
N VAL A 192 14.90 5.62 -3.46
CA VAL A 192 15.23 4.68 -2.38
C VAL A 192 15.59 3.34 -3.01
N VAL A 193 16.82 2.89 -2.83
CA VAL A 193 17.26 1.57 -3.29
C VAL A 193 17.06 0.53 -2.20
N GLU A 194 17.30 0.91 -0.95
CA GLU A 194 17.19 0.04 0.22
C GLU A 194 16.96 0.87 1.48
N GLY A 195 16.38 0.26 2.51
CA GLY A 195 16.34 0.87 3.84
C GLY A 195 16.24 -0.17 4.94
N HIS A 196 16.71 0.20 6.13
CA HIS A 196 16.50 -0.56 7.36
C HIS A 196 15.74 0.30 8.36
N SER A 197 14.86 -0.32 9.13
CA SER A 197 14.15 0.27 10.26
C SER A 197 14.57 -0.39 11.58
N LEU A 198 14.51 0.37 12.67
CA LEU A 198 15.02 -0.04 13.97
C LEU A 198 14.39 -1.34 14.49
N GLU A 199 13.08 -1.52 14.25
CA GLU A 199 12.32 -2.68 14.73
C GLU A 199 11.91 -3.64 13.61
N GLY A 200 11.74 -3.14 12.38
CA GLY A 200 11.31 -3.94 11.24
C GLY A 200 12.45 -4.60 10.48
N GLY A 201 13.70 -4.22 10.77
CA GLY A 201 14.85 -4.67 9.99
C GLY A 201 14.80 -4.08 8.58
N LEU A 202 15.22 -4.87 7.61
CA LEU A 202 15.22 -4.50 6.20
C LEU A 202 13.79 -4.14 5.74
N ILE A 203 13.63 -3.05 4.99
CA ILE A 203 12.32 -2.52 4.59
C ILE A 203 11.91 -3.17 3.27
N CYS A 204 10.73 -3.79 3.24
CA CYS A 204 10.22 -4.42 2.04
C CYS A 204 9.94 -3.40 0.92
N PRO A 205 10.14 -3.78 -0.36
CA PRO A 205 9.50 -3.09 -1.48
C PRO A 205 7.99 -2.98 -1.25
N LEU A 206 7.37 -1.98 -1.86
CA LEU A 206 5.92 -2.00 -1.95
C LEU A 206 5.56 -3.18 -2.86
N ASP A 207 4.85 -4.16 -2.33
CA ASP A 207 4.27 -5.23 -3.15
C ASP A 207 3.44 -4.54 -4.24
N THR A 208 3.95 -4.58 -5.47
CA THR A 208 3.35 -3.90 -6.62
C THR A 208 2.20 -4.73 -7.20
N GLU A 209 1.56 -5.54 -6.36
CA GLU A 209 0.19 -6.00 -6.56
C GLU A 209 -0.73 -4.82 -6.19
N LEU A 210 -0.67 -3.72 -6.96
CA LEU A 210 -1.55 -2.57 -6.72
C LEU A 210 -2.96 -2.90 -7.24
N PRO A 211 -3.99 -2.96 -6.37
CA PRO A 211 -5.28 -2.42 -6.75
C PRO A 211 -5.11 -0.92 -6.93
N ASP A 212 -5.06 -0.49 -8.20
CA ASP A 212 -5.26 0.86 -8.74
C ASP A 212 -4.98 2.06 -7.78
N GLU A 213 -3.94 2.85 -8.08
CA GLU A 213 -3.51 4.09 -7.39
C GLU A 213 -4.54 5.26 -7.41
N SER A 214 -5.83 4.98 -7.34
CA SER A 214 -6.83 5.99 -7.01
C SER A 214 -7.81 5.58 -5.91
N CYS A 215 -7.67 4.36 -5.36
CA CYS A 215 -8.50 3.97 -4.24
C CYS A 215 -8.05 4.79 -3.00
N GLU A 216 -8.77 5.85 -2.70
CA GLU A 216 -8.77 6.45 -1.37
C GLU A 216 -10.24 6.71 -1.08
N CYS A 217 -10.73 6.29 0.08
CA CYS A 217 -12.08 6.67 0.45
C CYS A 217 -12.15 8.21 0.53
N ARG A 218 -12.87 8.86 -0.40
CA ARG A 218 -13.06 10.31 -0.41
C ARG A 218 -14.52 10.67 -0.66
N GLY A 219 -14.96 11.76 -0.03
CA GLY A 219 -16.33 12.26 -0.23
C GLY A 219 -17.44 11.44 0.44
N LYS A 220 -17.09 10.51 1.34
CA LYS A 220 -17.92 9.46 1.95
C LYS A 220 -18.24 8.29 1.01
N VAL A 221 -18.55 7.16 1.62
CA VAL A 221 -18.95 5.93 0.95
C VAL A 221 -20.34 6.08 0.32
N THR A 222 -20.49 5.64 -0.93
CA THR A 222 -21.75 5.62 -1.70
C THR A 222 -22.38 4.23 -1.72
N GLN A 223 -21.56 3.18 -1.68
CA GLN A 223 -22.00 1.78 -1.69
C GLN A 223 -21.07 0.91 -0.84
N LEU A 224 -21.62 -0.10 -0.18
CA LEU A 224 -20.86 -1.20 0.45
C LEU A 224 -21.52 -2.53 0.16
N THR A 225 -20.76 -3.51 -0.29
CA THR A 225 -21.14 -4.93 -0.32
C THR A 225 -20.45 -5.64 0.82
N LEU A 226 -21.24 -6.26 1.70
CA LEU A 226 -20.75 -6.92 2.91
C LEU A 226 -21.07 -8.41 2.87
N LEU A 227 -20.13 -9.24 3.34
CA LEU A 227 -20.32 -10.64 3.67
C LEU A 227 -20.49 -10.79 5.18
N TYR A 228 -21.63 -11.32 5.61
CA TYR A 228 -21.87 -11.76 6.98
C TYR A 228 -21.33 -13.18 7.20
N THR A 229 -20.37 -13.31 8.11
CA THR A 229 -19.67 -14.56 8.43
C THR A 229 -20.14 -15.19 9.74
N GLY A 230 -21.05 -14.53 10.46
CA GLY A 230 -21.59 -15.00 11.74
C GLY A 230 -22.49 -16.23 11.61
N ALA A 231 -22.60 -16.98 12.71
CA ALA A 231 -23.34 -18.25 12.75
C ALA A 231 -24.87 -18.08 12.89
N SER A 232 -25.36 -16.89 13.27
CA SER A 232 -26.79 -16.65 13.47
C SER A 232 -27.54 -16.56 12.14
N THR A 233 -28.71 -17.17 12.06
CA THR A 233 -29.62 -17.08 10.89
C THR A 233 -30.69 -15.99 11.07
N GLU A 234 -30.57 -15.17 12.12
CA GLU A 234 -31.50 -14.08 12.40
C GLU A 234 -31.36 -12.93 11.38
N PRO A 235 -32.43 -12.11 11.19
CA PRO A 235 -32.38 -10.99 10.27
C PRO A 235 -31.28 -9.98 10.58
N ILE A 236 -30.63 -9.50 9.52
CA ILE A 236 -29.68 -8.39 9.59
C ILE A 236 -30.44 -7.08 9.36
N VAL A 237 -30.17 -6.08 10.18
CA VAL A 237 -30.74 -4.72 10.04
C VAL A 237 -29.60 -3.71 10.01
N VAL A 238 -29.63 -2.82 9.03
CA VAL A 238 -28.66 -1.73 8.90
C VAL A 238 -29.36 -0.40 9.13
N THR A 239 -28.85 0.41 10.05
CA THR A 239 -29.35 1.76 10.32
C THR A 239 -28.26 2.79 10.06
N GLY A 240 -28.63 3.99 9.62
CA GLY A 240 -27.70 5.10 9.38
C GLY A 240 -28.07 6.32 10.22
N LYS A 241 -27.07 7.08 10.70
CA LYS A 241 -27.36 8.34 11.42
C LYS A 241 -27.84 9.44 10.45
N ALA A 242 -29.05 9.94 10.62
CA ALA A 242 -29.56 11.08 9.87
C ALA A 242 -28.89 12.36 10.36
N LYS A 243 -28.67 13.28 9.42
CA LYS A 243 -28.35 14.66 9.75
C LYS A 243 -29.55 15.23 10.52
N LYS A 244 -29.34 15.75 11.73
CA LYS A 244 -30.35 16.56 12.43
C LYS A 244 -30.78 17.69 11.49
N GLU A 245 -31.99 17.64 10.96
CA GLU A 245 -32.60 18.81 10.35
C GLU A 245 -32.54 19.94 11.39
N LYS A 246 -31.92 21.06 11.02
CA LYS A 246 -32.12 22.29 11.76
C LYS A 246 -33.62 22.52 11.77
N LYS A 247 -34.26 22.48 12.95
CA LYS A 247 -35.69 22.74 13.17
C LYS A 247 -36.09 24.11 12.61
N GLY A 248 -36.28 24.17 11.31
CA GLY A 248 -37.00 25.21 10.58
C GLY A 248 -38.46 24.79 10.58
N LYS A 249 -39.20 25.34 11.53
CA LYS A 249 -40.65 25.18 11.70
C LYS A 249 -41.39 25.35 10.36
N LYS A 250 -41.79 24.25 9.69
CA LYS A 250 -42.87 24.29 8.71
C LYS A 250 -43.63 22.97 8.61
N LYS A 251 -44.84 23.00 9.20
CA LYS A 251 -45.94 22.04 9.04
C LYS A 251 -46.33 21.87 7.56
N LYS A 252 -47.00 20.72 7.31
CA LYS A 252 -47.85 20.31 6.16
C LYS A 252 -47.08 19.69 4.99
N LYS A 253 -47.54 18.60 4.35
CA LYS A 253 -48.80 17.84 4.45
C LYS A 253 -48.56 16.51 3.74
N GLU A 254 -49.06 15.45 4.37
CA GLU A 254 -49.49 14.17 3.83
C GLU A 254 -49.95 14.19 2.36
N LYS A 255 -49.48 13.22 1.58
CA LYS A 255 -50.27 12.62 0.49
C LYS A 255 -49.85 11.16 0.25
N GLU A 256 -50.68 10.31 0.83
CA GLU A 256 -50.83 8.87 0.62
C GLU A 256 -50.87 8.52 -0.90
N LYS A 257 -50.10 7.53 -1.33
CA LYS A 257 -50.42 6.71 -2.51
C LYS A 257 -50.03 5.26 -2.26
N LYS A 258 -51.07 4.45 -2.09
CA LYS A 258 -51.05 2.98 -1.97
C LYS A 258 -50.64 2.30 -3.28
N GLY A 259 -49.91 1.21 -3.14
CA GLY A 259 -49.73 0.11 -4.09
C GLY A 259 -48.77 -0.90 -3.42
N SER A 260 -49.24 -1.89 -2.67
CA SER A 260 -49.88 -3.15 -3.09
C SER A 260 -48.93 -4.06 -3.88
N GLY A 261 -48.45 -5.14 -3.22
CA GLY A 261 -48.14 -6.39 -3.91
C GLY A 261 -46.91 -7.19 -3.46
N ILE A 262 -47.16 -8.19 -2.59
CA ILE A 262 -46.61 -9.57 -2.61
C ILE A 262 -45.17 -9.81 -2.08
N GLY A 263 -45.06 -10.74 -1.11
CA GLY A 263 -43.90 -11.62 -0.92
C GLY A 263 -43.43 -11.75 0.53
N ASP A 264 -43.70 -12.89 1.15
CA ASP A 264 -43.46 -13.20 2.57
C ASP A 264 -41.97 -13.15 2.99
N ALA A 265 -41.64 -12.20 3.86
CA ALA A 265 -40.59 -12.25 4.90
C ALA A 265 -40.96 -11.21 5.98
N PRO A 266 -40.73 -11.44 7.28
CA PRO A 266 -41.17 -10.50 8.31
C PRO A 266 -40.36 -9.21 8.22
N ILE A 267 -40.99 -8.18 7.67
CA ILE A 267 -40.47 -6.82 7.65
C ILE A 267 -40.63 -6.24 9.06
N ILE A 268 -39.54 -6.11 9.81
CA ILE A 268 -39.54 -5.36 11.07
C ILE A 268 -39.07 -3.95 10.76
N PHE A 269 -40.02 -3.01 10.70
CA PHE A 269 -39.75 -1.59 10.71
C PHE A 269 -39.52 -1.12 12.16
N PHE A 270 -38.46 -0.37 12.42
CA PHE A 270 -38.39 0.48 13.60
C PHE A 270 -38.74 1.91 13.17
N GLU A 271 -39.96 2.35 13.51
CA GLU A 271 -40.36 3.75 13.40
C GLU A 271 -39.59 4.56 14.45
N ASP A 272 -38.61 5.35 14.02
CA ASP A 272 -38.71 6.80 14.12
C ASP A 272 -37.43 7.49 13.59
N SER A 273 -37.59 8.12 12.42
CA SER A 273 -36.78 9.27 11.97
C SER A 273 -35.29 9.02 11.70
N VAL A 274 -34.96 8.06 10.84
CA VAL A 274 -33.62 7.99 10.23
C VAL A 274 -33.69 7.26 8.88
N ASN A 275 -32.82 7.59 7.91
CA ASN A 275 -32.77 6.94 6.59
C ASN A 275 -32.34 5.46 6.72
N ASP A 276 -33.29 4.58 7.05
CA ASP A 276 -33.04 3.16 7.25
C ASP A 276 -32.93 2.43 5.90
N ILE A 277 -31.74 1.91 5.62
CA ILE A 277 -31.49 1.02 4.49
C ILE A 277 -31.72 -0.40 4.99
N VAL A 278 -32.95 -0.90 4.86
CA VAL A 278 -33.30 -2.25 5.27
C VAL A 278 -32.95 -3.22 4.15
N ALA A 279 -31.87 -3.98 4.33
CA ALA A 279 -31.55 -5.16 3.51
C ALA A 279 -31.90 -6.42 4.32
N THR A 280 -32.90 -7.18 3.88
CA THR A 280 -33.21 -8.50 4.46
C THR A 280 -33.00 -9.57 3.39
N THR A 281 -32.09 -10.49 3.62
CA THR A 281 -31.92 -11.69 2.81
C THR A 281 -32.17 -12.92 3.68
N PRO A 282 -33.15 -13.78 3.32
CA PRO A 282 -33.38 -15.02 4.05
C PRO A 282 -32.22 -16.03 3.90
N ASP A 283 -31.43 -15.92 2.81
CA ASP A 283 -30.41 -16.93 2.46
C ASP A 283 -29.04 -16.31 2.06
N GLY A 284 -28.90 -14.99 2.16
CA GLY A 284 -27.83 -14.19 1.53
C GLY A 284 -26.85 -13.59 2.53
N ARG A 285 -25.77 -14.34 2.81
CA ARG A 285 -24.63 -13.83 3.59
C ARG A 285 -24.03 -12.57 2.96
N VAL A 286 -24.19 -12.36 1.64
CA VAL A 286 -23.75 -11.16 0.96
C VAL A 286 -24.93 -10.21 0.72
N PHE A 287 -24.78 -8.95 1.08
CA PHE A 287 -25.77 -7.91 0.79
C PHE A 287 -25.09 -6.56 0.51
N THR A 288 -25.76 -5.72 -0.28
CA THR A 288 -25.25 -4.41 -0.69
C THR A 288 -26.12 -3.28 -0.13
N ILE A 289 -25.46 -2.27 0.43
CA ILE A 289 -26.04 -1.06 1.01
C ILE A 289 -25.72 0.11 0.08
N ASN A 290 -26.74 0.86 -0.34
CA ASN A 290 -26.57 2.04 -1.20
C ASN A 290 -26.94 3.32 -0.44
N GLY A 291 -26.15 4.37 -0.60
CA GLY A 291 -26.39 5.69 -0.04
C GLY A 291 -27.71 6.31 -0.47
N GLN A 292 -28.47 6.85 0.49
CA GLN A 292 -29.78 7.46 0.25
C GLN A 292 -29.85 8.94 0.65
N ASP A 293 -28.72 9.57 1.01
CA ASP A 293 -28.73 11.02 1.22
C ASP A 293 -28.82 11.81 -0.10
N ASP A 294 -28.89 13.13 -0.01
CA ASP A 294 -29.03 14.05 -1.16
C ASP A 294 -27.87 13.95 -2.16
N LYS A 295 -26.78 13.28 -1.78
CA LYS A 295 -25.59 13.06 -2.61
C LYS A 295 -25.39 11.59 -2.98
N GLY A 296 -26.36 10.72 -2.69
CA GLY A 296 -26.24 9.27 -2.89
C GLY A 296 -25.18 8.63 -2.00
N THR A 297 -24.84 9.26 -0.87
CA THR A 297 -23.85 8.73 0.09
C THR A 297 -24.53 8.09 1.30
N LEU A 298 -23.81 7.16 1.94
CA LEU A 298 -24.16 6.65 3.25
C LEU A 298 -24.02 7.76 4.30
N GLY A 299 -24.61 7.53 5.48
CA GLY A 299 -24.39 8.39 6.65
C GLY A 299 -22.89 8.52 7.00
N THR A 300 -22.55 9.28 8.04
CA THR A 300 -21.16 9.25 8.54
C THR A 300 -20.79 7.92 9.17
N GLU A 301 -21.80 7.16 9.55
CA GLU A 301 -21.70 5.93 10.30
C GLU A 301 -22.96 5.10 10.01
N ILE A 302 -22.77 3.80 9.85
CA ILE A 302 -23.85 2.81 9.80
C ILE A 302 -23.69 1.84 10.97
N THR A 303 -24.81 1.35 11.47
CA THR A 303 -24.87 0.42 12.57
C THR A 303 -25.58 -0.86 12.11
N LEU A 304 -24.94 -2.00 12.36
CA LEU A 304 -25.44 -3.30 11.93
C LEU A 304 -25.92 -4.10 13.15
N TYR A 305 -27.13 -4.64 13.02
CA TYR A 305 -27.78 -5.49 14.02
C TYR A 305 -28.03 -6.87 13.43
N VAL A 306 -27.92 -7.91 14.27
CA VAL A 306 -28.28 -9.29 13.94
C VAL A 306 -29.29 -9.76 14.99
N GLY A 307 -30.49 -10.15 14.57
CA GLY A 307 -31.57 -10.52 15.50
C GLY A 307 -31.95 -9.40 16.46
N GLY A 308 -31.85 -8.14 16.02
CA GLY A 308 -32.12 -6.96 16.84
C GLY A 308 -31.03 -6.61 17.86
N VAL A 309 -29.94 -7.39 17.95
CA VAL A 309 -28.78 -7.10 18.82
C VAL A 309 -27.71 -6.37 18.02
N LEU A 310 -27.16 -5.30 18.59
CA LEU A 310 -26.06 -4.55 17.98
C LEU A 310 -24.87 -5.48 17.77
N ASN A 311 -24.45 -5.64 16.52
CA ASN A 311 -23.27 -6.41 16.16
C ASN A 311 -22.05 -5.50 16.03
N THR A 312 -22.13 -4.49 15.16
CA THR A 312 -21.01 -3.58 14.89
C THR A 312 -21.45 -2.21 14.40
N THR A 313 -20.48 -1.32 14.23
CA THR A 313 -20.66 0.02 13.69
C THR A 313 -19.49 0.34 12.75
N ILE A 314 -19.81 0.84 11.55
CA ILE A 314 -18.83 1.12 10.50
C ILE A 314 -18.83 2.61 10.20
N HIS A 315 -17.65 3.23 10.22
CA HIS A 315 -17.49 4.64 9.85
C HIS A 315 -17.38 4.78 8.32
N THR A 316 -18.42 5.33 7.70
CA THR A 316 -18.55 5.51 6.25
C THR A 316 -18.19 6.92 5.78
N SER A 317 -17.64 7.75 6.69
CA SER A 317 -17.18 9.12 6.42
C SER A 317 -15.79 9.22 5.79
N CYS A 318 -15.09 8.10 5.58
CA CYS A 318 -13.69 8.04 5.17
C CYS A 318 -12.69 8.66 6.17
N SER A 319 -13.12 8.91 7.42
CA SER A 319 -12.25 9.45 8.48
C SER A 319 -11.53 8.36 9.28
N LYS A 320 -11.85 7.09 8.99
CA LYS A 320 -11.19 5.90 9.50
C LYS A 320 -10.99 4.94 8.31
N PRO A 321 -10.01 4.02 8.39
CA PRO A 321 -9.81 3.02 7.35
C PRO A 321 -11.10 2.25 7.05
N ILE A 322 -11.42 2.12 5.78
CA ILE A 322 -12.50 1.30 5.24
C ILE A 322 -12.12 0.85 3.83
N GLY A 323 -12.33 -0.42 3.53
CA GLY A 323 -12.09 -1.03 2.23
C GLY A 323 -12.26 -2.53 2.27
N VAL A 324 -12.13 -3.14 1.08
CA VAL A 324 -12.28 -4.57 0.83
C VAL A 324 -11.33 -5.37 1.71
N GLY A 325 -11.77 -6.52 2.24
CA GLY A 325 -11.03 -7.37 3.17
C GLY A 325 -11.14 -6.95 4.64
N LEU A 326 -11.46 -5.69 4.94
CA LEU A 326 -11.63 -5.27 6.33
C LEU A 326 -12.88 -5.88 6.96
N THR A 327 -12.73 -6.38 8.19
CA THR A 327 -13.79 -7.00 8.97
C THR A 327 -14.25 -6.09 10.12
N PHE A 328 -15.56 -5.97 10.28
CA PHE A 328 -16.23 -5.23 11.34
C PHE A 328 -17.23 -6.15 12.04
N GLY A 329 -16.91 -6.62 13.25
CA GLY A 329 -17.73 -7.64 13.92
C GLY A 329 -17.79 -8.90 13.06
N ASP A 330 -19.01 -9.35 12.74
CA ASP A 330 -19.24 -10.52 11.89
C ASP A 330 -19.40 -10.18 10.40
N PHE A 331 -18.95 -9.01 9.95
CA PHE A 331 -19.12 -8.52 8.58
C PHE A 331 -17.79 -8.18 7.91
N GLU A 332 -17.51 -8.78 6.77
CA GLU A 332 -16.36 -8.50 5.91
C GLU A 332 -16.80 -7.61 4.73
N VAL A 333 -16.00 -6.60 4.39
CA VAL A 333 -16.24 -5.78 3.21
C VAL A 333 -15.75 -6.53 1.97
N LEU A 334 -16.63 -6.84 1.03
CA LEU A 334 -16.26 -7.44 -0.24
C LEU A 334 -16.02 -6.39 -1.33
N GLU A 335 -16.83 -5.32 -1.34
CA GLU A 335 -16.74 -4.23 -2.32
C GLU A 335 -17.26 -2.94 -1.70
N GLY A 336 -16.92 -1.81 -2.31
CA GLY A 336 -17.58 -0.54 -2.03
C GLY A 336 -17.05 0.58 -2.88
N ASP A 337 -17.78 1.70 -2.89
CA ASP A 337 -17.42 2.91 -3.62
C ASP A 337 -17.48 4.12 -2.70
N SER A 338 -16.68 5.14 -3.00
CA SER A 338 -16.73 6.45 -2.39
C SER A 338 -16.97 7.54 -3.42
N ARG A 339 -17.67 8.61 -3.01
CA ARG A 339 -18.16 9.64 -3.94
C ARG A 339 -17.07 10.31 -4.76
N GLU A 340 -15.89 10.52 -4.18
CA GLU A 340 -14.79 11.26 -4.80
C GLU A 340 -13.53 10.39 -4.99
N GLY A 341 -13.57 9.13 -4.53
CA GLY A 341 -12.45 8.19 -4.61
C GLY A 341 -12.69 7.00 -5.51
N GLY A 342 -13.93 6.78 -5.98
CA GLY A 342 -14.26 5.57 -6.72
C GLY A 342 -14.21 4.34 -5.81
N PRO A 343 -13.83 3.16 -6.35
CA PRO A 343 -13.77 1.92 -5.58
C PRO A 343 -12.92 2.04 -4.30
N LEU A 344 -13.36 1.40 -3.22
CA LEU A 344 -12.59 1.31 -1.99
C LEU A 344 -11.39 0.38 -2.15
N CYS A 345 -10.30 0.66 -1.45
CA CYS A 345 -9.10 -0.15 -1.51
C CYS A 345 -9.30 -1.56 -0.98
N VAL A 346 -8.48 -2.47 -1.49
CA VAL A 346 -8.26 -3.78 -0.89
C VAL A 346 -7.26 -3.63 0.26
N PHE A 347 -7.60 -4.24 1.39
CA PHE A 347 -6.74 -4.44 2.53
C PHE A 347 -6.51 -5.95 2.63
N GLU A 348 -5.29 -6.38 2.31
CA GLU A 348 -4.82 -7.75 2.57
C GLU A 348 -4.33 -7.90 4.02
#